data_AF-A0A950EH16-F1
#
_entry.id   AF-A0A950EH16-F1
#
_cell.length_a   1.000
_cell.length_b   1.000
_cell.length_c   1.000
_cell.angle_alpha   90.00
_cell.angle_beta   90.00
_cell.angle_gamma   90.00
#
_symmetry.space_group_name_H-M   'P 1'
#
loop_
_entity.id
_entity.type
_entity.pdbx_description
1 polymer ?
#
loop_
_entity_poly.entity_id
_entity_poly.type
_entity_poly.pdbx_seq_one_letter_code
_entity_poly.pdbx_strand_id
1 'polypeptide(L)'
;LAGVPAPVLDRAREILAFLEKQHGPDPGHPSGPIRKVKTGRALQNSLFASLPDPLLDELRQVDLASLTPEAALDLLKRLRELAG
;
A
#
# COMPACT_ATOMS: atom_id res chain seq x y z
N LEU A 1 13.48 9.26 13.74
CA LEU A 1 13.11 9.40 12.32
C LEU A 1 13.05 8.00 11.75
N ALA A 2 11.85 7.50 11.41
CA ALA A 2 11.72 6.20 10.74
C ALA A 2 12.69 6.18 9.57
N GLY A 3 13.51 5.13 9.40
CA GLY A 3 14.68 5.06 8.50
C GLY A 3 14.40 5.17 7.01
N VAL A 4 13.59 6.16 6.63
CA VAL A 4 13.24 6.53 5.27
C VAL A 4 14.51 7.08 4.61
N PRO A 5 14.94 6.52 3.47
CA PRO A 5 16.11 7.00 2.76
C PRO A 5 15.98 8.48 2.40
N ALA A 6 17.05 9.24 2.57
CA ALA A 6 17.15 10.65 2.17
C ALA A 6 16.57 10.96 0.76
N PRO A 7 16.86 10.18 -0.31
CA PRO A 7 16.32 10.48 -1.63
C PRO A 7 14.79 10.47 -1.70
N VAL A 8 14.12 9.70 -0.83
CA VAL A 8 12.66 9.64 -0.78
C VAL A 8 12.09 10.90 -0.13
N LEU A 9 12.74 11.42 0.91
CA LEU A 9 12.33 12.67 1.56
C LEU A 9 12.49 13.87 0.62
N ASP A 10 13.58 13.89 -0.14
CA ASP A 10 13.83 14.97 -1.10
C ASP A 10 12.80 14.94 -2.23
N ARG A 11 12.49 13.75 -2.76
CA ARG A 11 11.44 13.59 -3.78
C ARG A 11 10.05 14.01 -3.26
N ALA A 12 9.72 13.67 -2.02
CA ALA A 12 8.45 14.06 -1.42
C ALA A 12 8.31 15.58 -1.30
N ARG A 13 9.41 16.28 -0.95
CA ARG A 13 9.44 17.75 -0.87
C ARG A 13 9.26 18.41 -2.23
N GLU A 14 9.88 17.86 -3.28
CA GLU A 14 9.71 18.36 -4.65
C GLU A 14 8.25 18.27 -5.11
N ILE A 15 7.60 17.13 -4.86
CA ILE A 15 6.19 16.90 -5.22
C ILE A 15 5.30 17.86 -4.45
N LEU A 16 5.55 18.05 -3.15
CA LEU A 16 4.80 18.99 -2.33
C LEU A 16 4.91 20.43 -2.88
N ALA A 17 6.12 20.89 -3.15
CA ALA A 17 6.35 22.23 -3.69
C ALA A 17 5.70 22.42 -5.07
N PHE A 18 5.61 21.37 -5.88
CA PHE A 18 4.88 21.40 -7.16
C PHE A 18 3.37 21.55 -6.94
N LEU A 19 2.79 20.77 -6.03
CA LEU A 19 1.35 20.81 -5.73
C LEU A 19 0.93 22.15 -5.11
N GLU A 20 1.76 22.73 -4.23
CA GLU A 20 1.54 24.06 -3.63
C GLU A 20 1.52 25.17 -4.68
N LYS A 21 2.43 25.08 -5.67
CA LYS A 21 2.45 26.03 -6.80
C LYS A 21 1.23 25.89 -7.71
N GLN A 22 0.74 24.66 -7.91
CA GLN A 22 -0.39 24.40 -8.79
C GLN A 22 -1.74 24.79 -8.17
N HIS A 23 -1.91 24.62 -6.85
CA HIS A 23 -3.20 24.81 -6.21
C HIS A 23 -3.34 26.16 -5.48
N GLY A 24 -2.27 26.96 -5.37
CA GLY A 24 -2.29 28.21 -4.61
C GLY A 24 -2.66 27.99 -3.13
N PRO A 25 -2.74 29.04 -2.30
CA PRO A 25 -3.28 28.90 -0.96
C PRO A 25 -4.77 28.56 -1.08
N ASP A 26 -5.12 27.32 -0.75
CA ASP A 26 -6.50 26.88 -0.58
C ASP A 26 -7.22 27.87 0.36
N PRO A 27 -8.35 28.50 -0.03
CA PRO A 27 -9.11 29.39 0.84
C PRO A 27 -9.68 28.69 2.08
N GLY A 28 -9.49 27.37 2.21
CA GLY A 28 -9.94 26.56 3.33
C GLY A 28 -8.93 26.28 4.44
N HIS A 29 -7.93 27.13 4.72
CA HIS A 29 -7.09 26.92 5.91
C HIS A 29 -7.84 27.42 7.16
N PRO A 30 -8.40 26.56 8.04
CA PRO A 30 -8.82 27.01 9.35
C PRO A 30 -7.56 27.42 10.11
N SER A 31 -7.46 28.71 10.45
CA SER A 31 -6.50 29.25 11.42
C SER A 31 -6.90 28.84 12.84
N GLY A 32 -6.96 27.52 13.07
CA GLY A 32 -7.29 26.92 14.35
C GLY A 32 -6.06 26.20 14.92
N PRO A 33 -5.92 26.12 16.26
CA PRO A 33 -4.82 25.40 16.87
C PRO A 33 -4.83 23.94 16.39
N ILE A 34 -3.74 23.51 15.76
CA ILE A 34 -3.55 22.14 15.29
C ILE A 34 -3.68 21.22 16.52
N ARG A 35 -4.85 20.58 16.65
CA ARG A 35 -5.03 19.52 17.64
C ARG A 35 -4.02 18.44 17.30
N LYS A 36 -3.09 18.18 18.22
CA LYS A 36 -2.15 17.05 18.12
C LYS A 36 -2.96 15.76 18.05
N VAL A 37 -3.17 15.25 16.84
CA VAL A 37 -3.81 13.95 16.62
C VAL A 37 -2.85 12.90 17.17
N LYS A 38 -3.07 12.48 18.42
CA LYS A 38 -2.40 11.33 19.04
C LYS A 38 -2.93 10.05 18.39
N THR A 39 -2.54 9.75 17.15
CA THR A 39 -2.67 8.41 16.54
C THR A 39 -2.05 8.36 15.13
N GLY A 40 -0.83 8.85 14.97
CA GLY A 40 -0.04 8.59 13.75
C GLY A 40 0.33 7.11 13.57
N ARG A 41 0.21 6.27 14.60
CA ARG A 41 0.66 4.86 14.56
C ARG A 41 -0.38 3.90 13.98
N ALA A 42 -1.67 4.23 14.01
CA ALA A 42 -2.73 3.38 13.45
C ALA A 42 -3.02 3.71 11.97
N LEU A 43 -2.98 4.99 11.59
CA LEU A 43 -3.24 5.41 10.21
C LEU A 43 -2.08 5.06 9.25
N GLN A 44 -0.84 5.07 9.75
CA GLN A 44 0.34 4.75 8.92
C GLN A 44 0.44 3.24 8.62
N ASN A 45 -0.10 2.40 9.49
CA ASN A 45 -0.30 0.97 9.23
C ASN A 45 -1.39 0.70 8.18
N SER A 46 -2.27 1.66 7.88
CA SER A 46 -3.36 1.47 6.93
C SER A 46 -2.97 1.70 5.47
N LEU A 47 -1.84 2.38 5.20
CA LEU A 47 -1.36 2.63 3.82
C LEU A 47 -0.48 1.48 3.28
N PHE A 48 0.09 0.67 4.19
CA PHE A 48 0.85 -0.54 3.86
C PHE A 48 0.22 -1.81 4.46
N ALA A 49 -0.98 -1.71 5.03
CA ALA A 49 -1.80 -2.88 5.28
C ALA A 49 -2.07 -3.47 3.89
N SER A 50 -1.31 -4.51 3.55
CA SER A 50 -1.44 -5.25 2.32
C SER A 50 -2.93 -5.54 2.16
N LEU A 51 -3.57 -4.90 1.18
CA LEU A 51 -4.89 -5.35 0.76
C LEU A 51 -4.70 -6.83 0.45
N PRO A 52 -5.50 -7.74 1.03
CA PRO A 52 -5.30 -9.17 0.84
C PRO A 52 -5.22 -9.44 -0.66
N ASP A 53 -4.04 -9.91 -1.09
CA ASP A 53 -3.80 -10.27 -2.47
C ASP A 53 -4.41 -11.66 -2.67
N PRO A 54 -5.50 -11.77 -3.46
CA PRO A 54 -6.23 -13.02 -3.61
C PRO A 54 -5.32 -14.14 -4.12
N LEU A 55 -4.28 -13.82 -4.89
CA LEU A 55 -3.30 -14.80 -5.36
C LEU A 55 -2.45 -15.34 -4.22
N LEU A 56 -1.97 -14.46 -3.33
CA LEU A 56 -1.19 -14.87 -2.16
C LEU A 56 -2.03 -15.67 -1.15
N ASP A 57 -3.32 -15.36 -1.03
CA ASP A 57 -4.25 -16.12 -0.20
C ASP A 57 -4.45 -17.54 -0.74
N GLU A 58 -4.68 -17.68 -2.05
CA GLU A 58 -4.78 -18.98 -2.72
C GLU A 58 -3.50 -19.80 -2.53
N LEU A 59 -2.32 -19.22 -2.80
CA LEU A 59 -1.04 -19.91 -2.66
C LEU A 59 -0.79 -20.43 -1.24
N ARG A 60 -1.24 -19.70 -0.20
CA ARG A 60 -1.09 -20.12 1.20
C ARG A 60 -1.95 -21.33 1.56
N GLN A 61 -3.03 -21.57 0.83
CA GLN A 61 -3.97 -22.67 1.09
C GLN A 61 -3.61 -23.95 0.33
N VAL A 62 -2.62 -23.91 -0.56
CA VAL A 62 -2.23 -25.07 -1.36
C VAL A 62 -1.47 -26.10 -0.52
N ASP A 63 -2.04 -27.29 -0.38
CA ASP A 63 -1.34 -28.45 0.18
C ASP A 63 -0.65 -29.25 -0.93
N LEU A 64 0.68 -29.12 -1.01
CA LEU A 64 1.51 -29.81 -1.99
C LEU A 64 1.58 -31.32 -1.78
N ALA A 65 1.34 -31.82 -0.55
CA ALA A 65 1.47 -33.23 -0.24
C ALA A 65 0.31 -34.08 -0.81
N SER A 66 -0.88 -33.49 -0.90
CA SER A 66 -2.09 -34.16 -1.41
C SER A 66 -2.37 -33.89 -2.88
N LEU A 67 -1.56 -33.06 -3.54
CA LEU A 67 -1.88 -32.54 -4.86
C LEU A 67 -1.52 -33.55 -5.96
N THR A 68 -2.52 -33.94 -6.77
CA THR A 68 -2.28 -34.78 -7.94
C THR A 68 -1.73 -33.94 -9.11
N PRO A 69 -1.00 -34.55 -10.05
CA PRO A 69 -0.47 -33.83 -11.22
C PRO A 69 -1.53 -33.12 -12.05
N GLU A 70 -2.70 -33.75 -12.22
CA GLU A 70 -3.84 -33.15 -12.95
C GLU A 70 -4.41 -31.94 -12.20
N ALA A 71 -4.62 -32.08 -10.88
CA ALA A 71 -5.09 -30.98 -10.04
C ALA A 71 -4.08 -29.81 -10.01
N ALA A 72 -2.78 -30.10 -10.10
CA ALA A 72 -1.74 -29.07 -10.17
C ALA A 72 -1.86 -28.23 -11.44
N LEU A 73 -2.09 -28.86 -12.59
CA LEU A 73 -2.28 -28.17 -13.85
C LEU A 73 -3.49 -27.22 -13.81
N ASP A 74 -4.61 -27.67 -13.25
CA ASP A 74 -5.81 -26.85 -13.16
C ASP A 74 -5.71 -25.74 -12.10
N LEU A 75 -4.94 -25.96 -11.03
CA LEU A 75 -4.57 -24.92 -10.07
C LEU A 75 -3.71 -23.85 -10.75
N LEU A 76 -2.68 -24.25 -11.50
CA LEU A 76 -1.78 -23.32 -12.20
C LEU A 76 -2.50 -22.46 -13.25
N LYS A 77 -3.48 -23.02 -13.97
CA LYS A 77 -4.33 -22.25 -14.89
C LYS A 77 -5.10 -21.15 -14.14
N ARG A 78 -5.75 -21.49 -13.03
CA ARG A 78 -6.50 -20.56 -12.19
C ARG A 78 -5.62 -19.45 -11.60
N LEU A 79 -4.42 -19.79 -11.11
CA LEU A 79 -3.47 -18.79 -10.62
C LEU A 79 -2.99 -17.83 -11.71
N ARG A 80 -2.82 -18.32 -12.95
CA ARG A 80 -2.47 -17.44 -14.09
C ARG A 80 -3.61 -16.47 -14.39
N GLU A 81 -4.86 -16.91 -14.30
CA GLU A 81 -6.03 -16.04 -14.49
C GLU A 81 -6.13 -14.96 -13.41
N LEU A 82 -5.81 -15.30 -12.15
CA LEU A 82 -5.77 -14.35 -11.04
C LEU A 82 -4.58 -13.36 -11.11
N ALA A 83 -3.50 -13.74 -11.78
CA ALA A 83 -2.28 -12.94 -11.91
C ALA A 83 -2.31 -11.94 -13.09
N GLY A 84 -3.25 -12.09 -14.02
CA GLY A 84 -3.40 -11.27 -15.23
C GLY A 84 -4.38 -10.12 -15.05
#